data_AF-A0A7J4J6P8-F1
#
_entry.id   AF-A0A7J4J6P8-F1
#
_cell.length_a   1.000
_cell.length_b   1.000
_cell.length_c   1.000
_cell.angle_alpha   90.00
_cell.angle_beta   90.00
_cell.angle_gamma   90.00
#
_symmetry.space_group_name_H-M   'P 1'
#
loop_
_entity.id
_entity.type
_entity.pdbx_description
1 polymer ?
#
loop_
_entity_poly.entity_id
_entity_poly.type
_entity_poly.pdbx_seq_one_letter_code
_entity_poly.pdbx_strand_id
1 'polypeptide(L)'
;MNHKGAVFHWVIFGLLLALGTFFFFFQIGIQVPVKGNWQLHFLNEVYFKAEEDLLRTEQILRWAGWEALSDVFQSSSMTQATTCSPVVPYPLWNKGEQWCLPPAKEVFIQKVTKLIHQDMPQYEFSELNLRGKTLVVKAKPAVLVSKDPYFARYSYDTSASVDIGYDFVEYGQITSEAQQLVQQCSSARDFESCVQQFLLTKSHWKSGACSGEESLLSAQPRAQSFCVESLSSVFGSSGQLVPLRYQFSLDFTSAQPFAVQKVAVHKLELTNYEITFPFEPSVEEFTLYFTNYNGLVGYQGSASDIIILSGAGNFLDKVSWKQEAVLPCASQKEAGKAYHCDTQMSYILTSPLLVDGEDYFFAVTSIHNGKESFIEQFVPG
;
A
#
# COMPACT_ATOMS: atom_id res chain seq x y z
N MET A 1 -8.54 60.55 86.99
CA MET A 1 -8.02 59.47 86.10
C MET A 1 -7.02 58.63 86.88
N ASN A 2 -7.15 57.31 86.85
CA ASN A 2 -6.30 56.41 87.64
C ASN A 2 -4.91 56.31 86.99
N HIS A 3 -3.93 57.03 87.52
CA HIS A 3 -2.58 57.16 86.97
C HIS A 3 -1.90 55.80 86.71
N LYS A 4 -2.26 54.78 87.51
CA LYS A 4 -1.75 53.41 87.36
C LYS A 4 -2.28 52.70 86.12
N GLY A 5 -3.52 52.97 85.71
CA GLY A 5 -4.12 52.40 84.50
C GLY A 5 -3.49 52.96 83.21
N ALA A 6 -3.12 54.24 83.21
CA ALA A 6 -2.46 54.87 82.07
C ALA A 6 -1.06 54.28 81.82
N VAL A 7 -0.28 54.04 82.89
CA VAL A 7 1.05 53.41 82.78
C VAL A 7 0.94 51.98 82.22
N PHE A 8 -0.02 51.19 82.71
CA PHE A 8 -0.22 49.82 82.25
C PHE A 8 -0.62 49.76 80.75
N HIS A 9 -1.48 50.70 80.30
CA HIS A 9 -1.87 50.80 78.90
C HIS A 9 -0.67 51.12 77.98
N TRP A 10 0.20 52.06 78.37
CA TRP A 10 1.39 52.40 77.58
C TRP A 10 2.44 51.29 77.53
N VAL A 11 2.58 50.52 78.61
CA VAL A 11 3.46 49.33 78.63
C VAL A 11 2.93 48.27 77.65
N ILE A 12 1.63 47.95 77.68
CA ILE A 12 1.04 46.99 76.74
C ILE A 12 1.16 47.51 75.30
N PHE A 13 0.88 48.79 75.07
CA PHE A 13 0.99 49.38 73.74
C PHE A 13 2.42 49.33 73.20
N GLY A 14 3.42 49.65 74.02
CA GLY A 14 4.83 49.52 73.67
C GLY A 14 5.22 48.07 73.36
N LEU A 15 4.70 47.10 74.11
CA LEU A 15 4.97 45.67 73.91
C LEU A 15 4.34 45.15 72.61
N LEU A 16 3.10 45.57 72.31
CA LEU A 16 2.42 45.25 71.05
C LEU A 16 3.12 45.91 69.84
N LEU A 17 3.57 47.16 70.00
CA LEU A 17 4.27 47.87 68.93
C LEU A 17 5.64 47.23 68.67
N ALA A 18 6.37 46.84 69.73
CA ALA A 18 7.62 46.10 69.64
C ALA A 18 7.43 44.73 68.96
N LEU A 19 6.41 43.96 69.36
CA LEU A 19 6.03 42.68 68.72
C LEU A 19 5.66 42.90 67.25
N GLY A 20 4.86 43.91 66.96
CA GLY A 20 4.46 44.28 65.60
C GLY A 20 5.67 44.61 64.72
N THR A 21 6.59 45.46 65.20
CA THR A 21 7.85 45.74 64.49
C THR A 21 8.72 44.50 64.38
N PHE A 22 8.82 43.67 65.41
CA PHE A 22 9.63 42.45 65.36
C PHE A 22 9.14 41.50 64.27
N PHE A 23 7.83 41.22 64.22
CA PHE A 23 7.24 40.38 63.17
C PHE A 23 7.30 41.04 61.80
N PHE A 24 7.12 42.36 61.69
CA PHE A 24 7.26 43.10 60.44
C PHE A 24 8.70 43.02 59.89
N PHE A 25 9.71 43.21 60.74
CA PHE A 25 11.11 43.07 60.35
C PHE A 25 11.52 41.61 60.09
N PHE A 26 10.91 40.63 60.76
CA PHE A 26 11.13 39.21 60.45
C PHE A 26 10.47 38.78 59.13
N GLN A 27 9.36 39.41 58.72
CA GLN A 27 8.77 39.18 57.40
C GLN A 27 9.56 39.83 56.26
N ILE A 28 10.33 40.89 56.54
CA ILE A 28 11.33 41.44 55.61
C ILE A 28 12.55 40.52 55.66
N GLY A 29 12.41 39.37 54.99
CA GLY A 29 13.26 38.20 55.16
C GLY A 29 14.76 38.48 55.10
N ILE A 30 15.42 38.30 56.24
CA ILE A 30 16.76 37.72 56.23
C ILE A 30 16.56 36.28 55.79
N GLN A 31 16.59 36.04 54.47
CA GLN A 31 16.72 34.71 53.91
C GLN A 31 18.09 34.18 54.30
N VAL A 32 18.24 33.72 55.54
CA VAL A 32 19.35 32.84 55.89
C VAL A 32 19.12 31.60 55.03
N PRO A 33 20.01 31.27 54.08
CA PRO A 33 19.84 30.09 53.26
C PRO A 33 19.79 28.88 54.20
N VAL A 34 18.59 28.33 54.39
CA VAL A 34 18.42 27.10 55.15
C VAL A 34 19.21 26.05 54.39
N LYS A 35 20.19 25.41 55.04
CA LYS A 35 20.94 24.29 54.44
C LYS A 35 19.91 23.29 53.88
N GLY A 36 19.97 23.02 52.57
CA GLY A 36 19.00 22.15 51.90
C GLY A 36 18.02 22.86 50.96
N ASN A 37 17.84 24.19 51.04
CA ASN A 37 16.87 24.89 50.20
C ASN A 37 17.19 24.78 48.71
N TRP A 38 18.47 24.89 48.34
CA TRP A 38 18.89 24.65 46.95
C TRP A 38 18.60 23.22 46.51
N GLN A 39 18.92 22.22 47.34
CA GLN A 39 18.66 20.81 47.01
C GLN A 39 17.17 20.55 46.80
N LEU A 40 16.31 21.05 47.69
CA LEU A 40 14.86 20.91 47.58
C LEU A 40 14.31 21.65 46.35
N HIS A 41 14.77 22.88 46.11
CA HIS A 41 14.38 23.64 44.92
C HIS A 41 14.83 22.91 43.63
N PHE A 42 16.08 22.45 43.57
CA PHE A 42 16.59 21.70 42.42
C PHE A 42 15.77 20.43 42.18
N LEU A 43 15.49 19.64 43.23
CA LEU A 43 14.68 18.43 43.09
C LEU A 43 13.27 18.74 42.59
N ASN A 44 12.59 19.71 43.22
CA ASN A 44 11.18 19.97 42.97
C ASN A 44 10.91 20.76 41.68
N GLU A 45 11.69 21.81 41.42
CA GLU A 45 11.42 22.76 40.33
C GLU A 45 12.21 22.47 39.05
N VAL A 46 13.29 21.69 39.16
CA VAL A 46 14.19 21.40 38.02
C VAL A 46 14.13 19.93 37.65
N TYR A 47 14.52 19.04 38.57
CA TYR A 47 14.66 17.62 38.29
C TYR A 47 13.32 16.97 37.95
N PHE A 48 12.32 17.05 38.84
CA PHE A 48 11.02 16.43 38.57
C PHE A 48 10.32 17.03 37.35
N LYS A 49 10.49 18.33 37.11
CA LYS A 49 9.94 18.98 35.93
C LYS A 49 10.61 18.51 34.63
N ALA A 50 11.94 18.38 34.62
CA ALA A 50 12.66 17.84 33.48
C ALA A 50 12.26 16.37 33.21
N GLU A 51 12.13 15.55 34.25
CA GLU A 51 11.63 14.17 34.13
C GLU A 51 10.19 14.11 33.60
N GLU A 52 9.30 14.96 34.11
CA GLU A 52 7.93 15.07 33.60
C GLU A 52 7.90 15.48 32.13
N ASP A 53 8.71 16.47 31.74
CA ASP A 53 8.84 16.93 30.36
C ASP A 53 9.40 15.82 29.46
N LEU A 54 10.41 15.05 29.90
CA LEU A 54 10.98 13.91 29.16
C LEU A 54 9.94 12.80 28.96
N LEU A 55 9.24 12.40 30.02
CA LEU A 55 8.17 11.39 29.95
C LEU A 55 7.05 11.82 29.01
N ARG A 56 6.65 13.10 29.07
CA ARG A 56 5.66 13.67 28.16
C ARG A 56 6.16 13.65 26.72
N THR A 57 7.41 14.02 26.46
CA THR A 57 8.01 13.94 25.12
C THR A 57 7.99 12.51 24.60
N GLU A 58 8.40 11.52 25.39
CA GLU A 58 8.35 10.11 24.99
C GLU A 58 6.93 9.65 24.67
N GLN A 59 5.94 10.05 25.48
CA GLN A 59 4.54 9.72 25.24
C GLN A 59 4.02 10.32 23.92
N ILE A 60 4.34 11.58 23.65
CA ILE A 60 3.97 12.27 22.40
C ILE A 60 4.64 11.59 21.21
N LEU A 61 5.95 11.28 21.30
CA LEU A 61 6.68 10.61 20.23
C LEU A 61 6.08 9.23 19.91
N ARG A 62 5.71 8.47 20.94
CA ARG A 62 5.10 7.15 20.76
C ARG A 62 3.72 7.26 20.13
N TRP A 63 2.90 8.21 20.59
CA TRP A 63 1.58 8.47 20.02
C TRP A 63 1.66 8.92 18.56
N ALA A 64 2.52 9.89 18.25
CA ALA A 64 2.76 10.37 16.90
C ALA A 64 3.25 9.24 15.98
N GLY A 65 4.12 8.35 16.50
CA GLY A 65 4.56 7.15 15.81
C GLY A 65 3.39 6.22 15.45
N TRP A 66 2.55 5.86 16.41
CA TRP A 66 1.40 4.97 16.18
C TRP A 66 0.36 5.57 15.24
N GLU A 67 0.03 6.85 15.40
CA GLU A 67 -0.91 7.55 14.54
C GLU A 67 -0.38 7.66 13.10
N ALA A 68 0.92 7.96 12.94
CA ALA A 68 1.54 7.97 11.63
C ALA A 68 1.54 6.59 10.97
N LEU A 69 1.86 5.52 11.70
CA LEU A 69 1.80 4.14 11.17
C LEU A 69 0.38 3.77 10.73
N SER A 70 -0.61 4.03 11.58
CA SER A 70 -2.01 3.73 11.29
C SER A 70 -2.45 4.43 10.01
N ASP A 71 -2.14 5.71 9.85
CA ASP A 71 -2.52 6.45 8.66
C ASP A 71 -1.75 6.02 7.41
N VAL A 72 -0.44 5.79 7.51
CA VAL A 72 0.39 5.39 6.36
C VAL A 72 -0.14 4.10 5.74
N PHE A 73 -0.59 3.12 6.52
CA PHE A 73 -1.01 1.83 5.98
C PHE A 73 -2.53 1.66 5.82
N GLN A 74 -3.35 2.44 6.53
CA GLN A 74 -4.82 2.34 6.46
C GLN A 74 -5.47 3.44 5.61
N SER A 75 -4.80 4.56 5.33
CA SER A 75 -5.41 5.64 4.55
C SER A 75 -4.98 5.61 3.09
N SER A 76 -5.76 6.30 2.26
CA SER A 76 -5.42 6.61 0.88
C SER A 76 -4.19 7.52 0.77
N SER A 77 -3.51 7.91 1.86
CA SER A 77 -2.28 8.70 1.80
C SER A 77 -1.21 8.09 0.89
N MET A 78 -1.17 6.75 0.78
CA MET A 78 -0.31 6.05 -0.18
C MET A 78 -0.69 6.26 -1.66
N THR A 79 -1.92 6.68 -1.97
CA THR A 79 -2.39 6.90 -3.36
C THR A 79 -1.78 8.14 -4.02
N GLN A 80 -1.28 9.11 -3.26
CA GLN A 80 -0.68 10.33 -3.82
C GLN A 80 0.81 10.16 -4.17
N ALA A 81 1.45 9.11 -3.67
CA ALA A 81 2.90 8.90 -3.79
C ALA A 81 3.29 7.94 -4.93
N THR A 82 2.33 7.34 -5.63
CA THR A 82 2.59 6.29 -6.61
C THR A 82 2.24 6.76 -8.04
N THR A 83 3.05 6.36 -9.02
CA THR A 83 2.78 6.64 -10.44
C THR A 83 1.66 5.78 -11.01
N CYS A 84 1.28 4.72 -10.30
CA CYS A 84 0.15 3.87 -10.66
C CYS A 84 -1.14 4.52 -10.16
N SER A 85 -2.04 4.88 -11.09
CA SER A 85 -3.36 5.41 -10.74
C SER A 85 -4.12 4.41 -9.84
N PRO A 86 -4.83 4.89 -8.81
CA PRO A 86 -5.57 4.00 -7.92
C PRO A 86 -6.70 3.29 -8.66
N VAL A 87 -6.87 2.00 -8.38
CA VAL A 87 -8.15 1.31 -8.62
C VAL A 87 -8.98 1.60 -7.38
N VAL A 88 -9.95 2.51 -7.51
CA VAL A 88 -10.76 3.01 -6.39
C VAL A 88 -11.28 1.84 -5.53
N PRO A 89 -11.05 1.81 -4.20
CA PRO A 89 -10.50 2.86 -3.33
C PRO A 89 -9.02 2.72 -2.93
N TYR A 90 -8.29 1.69 -3.37
CA TYR A 90 -6.97 1.35 -2.83
C TYR A 90 -5.81 1.69 -3.79
N PRO A 91 -4.60 1.97 -3.26
CA PRO A 91 -3.44 2.22 -4.10
C PRO A 91 -3.05 0.96 -4.87
N LEU A 92 -2.89 1.11 -6.18
CA LEU A 92 -2.38 0.05 -7.03
C LEU A 92 -0.86 -0.03 -6.89
N TRP A 93 -0.34 -1.15 -6.41
CA TRP A 93 1.11 -1.34 -6.18
C TRP A 93 1.88 -1.69 -7.45
N ASN A 94 1.20 -2.15 -8.50
CA ASN A 94 1.80 -2.44 -9.80
C ASN A 94 0.81 -2.21 -10.94
N LYS A 95 1.31 -1.84 -12.11
CA LYS A 95 0.54 -1.75 -13.36
C LYS A 95 1.25 -2.60 -14.41
N GLY A 96 0.68 -3.76 -14.71
CA GLY A 96 1.41 -4.84 -15.38
C GLY A 96 2.74 -5.15 -14.67
N GLU A 97 3.85 -5.05 -15.41
CA GLU A 97 5.20 -5.32 -14.89
C GLU A 97 5.82 -4.15 -14.09
N GLN A 98 5.24 -2.95 -14.15
CA GLN A 98 5.79 -1.77 -13.47
C GLN A 98 5.31 -1.72 -12.00
N TRP A 99 6.26 -1.72 -11.07
CA TRP A 99 5.98 -1.56 -9.63
C TRP A 99 5.98 -0.08 -9.22
N CYS A 100 4.96 0.30 -8.45
CA CYS A 100 4.70 1.64 -7.97
C CYS A 100 4.55 1.64 -6.45
N LEU A 101 5.58 1.19 -5.74
CA LEU A 101 5.55 1.05 -4.30
C LEU A 101 5.70 2.42 -3.62
N PRO A 102 4.83 2.78 -2.67
CA PRO A 102 4.97 4.03 -1.93
C PRO A 102 6.23 3.98 -1.04
N PRO A 103 6.97 5.10 -0.90
CA PRO A 103 8.12 5.20 0.00
C PRO A 103 7.64 5.30 1.47
N ALA A 104 7.15 4.17 2.00
CA ALA A 104 6.37 4.12 3.24
C ALA A 104 7.15 4.68 4.44
N LYS A 105 8.46 4.44 4.50
CA LYS A 105 9.32 4.95 5.58
C LYS A 105 9.43 6.46 5.53
N GLU A 106 9.65 7.04 4.35
CA GLU A 106 9.78 8.48 4.16
C GLU A 106 8.47 9.20 4.46
N VAL A 107 7.34 8.66 3.99
CA VAL A 107 5.99 9.20 4.28
C VAL A 107 5.73 9.14 5.79
N PHE A 108 6.08 8.03 6.45
CA PHE A 108 5.99 7.91 7.90
C PHE A 108 6.81 8.98 8.63
N ILE A 109 8.08 9.16 8.28
CA ILE A 109 8.98 10.16 8.89
C ILE A 109 8.42 11.58 8.72
N GLN A 110 7.92 11.92 7.53
CA GLN A 110 7.28 13.21 7.27
C GLN A 110 6.04 13.42 8.15
N LYS A 111 5.21 12.38 8.29
CA LYS A 111 3.99 12.45 9.08
C LYS A 111 4.27 12.59 10.58
N VAL A 112 5.18 11.79 11.11
CA VAL A 112 5.63 11.90 12.51
C VAL A 112 6.21 13.29 12.78
N THR A 113 7.06 13.80 11.89
CA THR A 113 7.65 15.15 12.03
C THR A 113 6.59 16.23 12.13
N LYS A 114 5.52 16.13 11.32
CA LYS A 114 4.39 17.05 11.35
C LYS A 114 3.61 16.96 12.67
N LEU A 115 3.26 15.75 13.12
CA LEU A 115 2.53 15.54 14.38
C LEU A 115 3.33 16.06 15.58
N ILE A 116 4.63 15.79 15.63
CA ILE A 116 5.52 16.29 16.67
C ILE A 116 5.55 17.83 16.70
N HIS A 117 5.70 18.48 15.54
CA HIS A 117 5.71 19.96 15.50
C HIS A 117 4.37 20.57 15.96
N GLN A 118 3.26 19.86 15.79
CA GLN A 118 1.94 20.30 16.24
C GLN A 118 1.80 20.19 17.77
N ASP A 119 2.24 19.08 18.36
CA ASP A 119 2.08 18.81 19.79
C ASP A 119 3.20 19.39 20.66
N MET A 120 4.36 19.67 20.06
CA MET A 120 5.59 20.10 20.73
C MET A 120 6.27 21.29 20.00
N PRO A 121 5.55 22.39 19.71
CA PRO A 121 6.08 23.49 18.91
C PRO A 121 7.26 24.23 19.57
N GLN A 122 7.43 24.10 20.90
CA GLN A 122 8.52 24.72 21.65
C GLN A 122 9.87 23.99 21.51
N TYR A 123 9.87 22.76 20.99
CA TYR A 123 11.09 21.96 20.87
C TYR A 123 11.62 21.99 19.43
N GLU A 124 12.91 22.32 19.29
CA GLU A 124 13.59 22.28 18.00
C GLU A 124 14.28 20.92 17.82
N PHE A 125 13.75 20.13 16.89
CA PHE A 125 14.29 18.82 16.53
C PHE A 125 15.28 18.94 15.38
N SER A 126 16.48 18.43 15.59
CA SER A 126 17.59 18.48 14.63
C SER A 126 17.66 17.24 13.75
N GLU A 127 17.20 16.09 14.25
CA GLU A 127 17.19 14.82 13.52
C GLU A 127 16.00 13.99 14.00
N LEU A 128 15.29 13.38 13.06
CA LEU A 128 14.27 12.37 13.32
C LEU A 128 14.53 11.18 12.42
N ASN A 129 14.72 10.01 13.00
CA ASN A 129 15.07 8.80 12.28
C ASN A 129 14.44 7.56 12.90
N LEU A 130 14.26 6.52 12.10
CA LEU A 130 13.76 5.23 12.55
C LEU A 130 14.85 4.16 12.39
N ARG A 131 15.20 3.53 13.51
CA ARG A 131 16.20 2.44 13.61
C ARG A 131 15.50 1.17 14.10
N GLY A 132 15.20 0.26 13.17
CA GLY A 132 14.35 -0.90 13.45
C GLY A 132 12.97 -0.43 13.94
N LYS A 133 12.61 -0.81 15.16
CA LYS A 133 11.36 -0.41 15.83
C LYS A 133 11.46 0.89 16.63
N THR A 134 12.63 1.51 16.67
CA THR A 134 12.88 2.64 17.56
C THR A 134 12.92 3.96 16.80
N LEU A 135 12.00 4.86 17.14
CA LEU A 135 12.00 6.24 16.70
C LEU A 135 12.99 7.03 17.55
N VAL A 136 14.04 7.53 16.92
CA VAL A 136 15.10 8.31 17.56
C VAL A 136 14.96 9.76 17.13
N VAL A 137 14.88 10.65 18.11
CA VAL A 137 14.76 12.08 17.92
C VAL A 137 15.89 12.77 18.66
N LYS A 138 16.64 13.62 17.95
CA LYS A 138 17.65 14.50 18.55
C LYS A 138 17.11 15.91 18.63
N ALA A 139 17.05 16.44 19.84
CA ALA A 139 16.54 17.78 20.10
C ALA A 139 17.64 18.69 20.66
N LYS A 140 17.46 20.00 20.55
CA LYS A 140 18.32 20.94 21.28
C LYS A 140 18.00 20.87 22.78
N PRO A 141 19.01 21.00 23.67
CA PRO A 141 18.77 21.02 25.09
C PRO A 141 17.72 22.07 25.48
N ALA A 142 16.71 21.66 26.25
CA ALA A 142 15.74 22.59 26.80
C ALA A 142 16.31 23.27 28.04
N VAL A 143 15.82 24.48 28.32
CA VAL A 143 16.31 25.31 29.42
C VAL A 143 15.19 25.62 30.38
N LEU A 144 15.32 25.16 31.63
CA LEU A 144 14.49 25.56 32.75
C LEU A 144 15.10 26.79 33.42
N VAL A 145 14.32 27.86 33.50
CA VAL A 145 14.69 29.06 34.25
C VAL A 145 14.03 28.98 35.62
N SER A 146 14.83 28.96 36.68
CA SER A 146 14.31 28.99 38.04
C SER A 146 13.71 30.36 38.35
N LYS A 147 12.68 30.38 39.20
CA LYS A 147 12.09 31.61 39.73
C LYS A 147 12.94 32.24 40.83
N ASP A 148 13.91 31.50 41.36
CA ASP A 148 14.83 31.98 42.38
C ASP A 148 15.97 32.78 41.71
N PRO A 149 16.16 34.06 42.05
CA PRO A 149 17.17 34.92 41.43
C PRO A 149 18.62 34.43 41.64
N TYR A 150 18.86 33.56 42.61
CA TYR A 150 20.19 32.99 42.87
C TYR A 150 20.49 31.73 42.03
N PHE A 151 19.48 31.14 41.37
CA PHE A 151 19.65 29.95 40.53
C PHE A 151 19.28 30.28 39.10
N ALA A 152 20.27 30.34 38.22
CA ALA A 152 20.07 31.04 36.95
C ALA A 152 19.33 30.18 35.90
N ARG A 153 19.87 29.03 35.48
CA ARG A 153 19.35 28.27 34.33
C ARG A 153 19.84 26.83 34.40
N TYR A 154 18.97 25.88 34.11
CA TYR A 154 19.32 24.46 34.02
C TYR A 154 19.00 23.97 32.61
N SER A 155 19.95 23.31 31.96
CA SER A 155 19.74 22.69 30.65
C SER A 155 19.72 21.18 30.76
N TYR A 156 18.80 20.53 30.05
CA TYR A 156 18.73 19.08 29.96
C TYR A 156 18.54 18.64 28.51
N ASP A 157 19.04 17.45 28.18
CA ASP A 157 18.87 16.86 26.85
C ASP A 157 17.44 16.37 26.68
N THR A 158 16.77 16.83 25.62
CA THR A 158 15.40 16.46 25.25
C THR A 158 15.38 15.46 24.10
N SER A 159 16.54 14.97 23.70
CA SER A 159 16.65 13.84 22.78
C SER A 159 16.00 12.61 23.39
N ALA A 160 15.25 11.88 22.59
CA ALA A 160 14.47 10.75 23.05
C ALA A 160 14.49 9.61 22.03
N SER A 161 14.27 8.41 22.53
CA SER A 161 14.33 7.18 21.74
C SER A 161 13.20 6.27 22.19
N VAL A 162 12.15 6.15 21.39
CA VAL A 162 10.94 5.40 21.76
C VAL A 162 10.73 4.21 20.83
N ASP A 163 10.47 3.04 21.40
CA ASP A 163 10.01 1.88 20.62
C ASP A 163 8.54 2.11 20.22
N ILE A 164 8.27 2.07 18.91
CA ILE A 164 6.93 2.21 18.34
C ILE A 164 6.29 0.86 17.98
N GLY A 165 7.00 -0.24 18.20
CA GLY A 165 6.52 -1.61 18.06
C GLY A 165 6.54 -2.18 16.63
N TYR A 166 6.84 -1.36 15.63
CA TYR A 166 6.77 -1.71 14.20
C TYR A 166 8.11 -1.55 13.48
N ASP A 167 8.46 -2.52 12.62
CA ASP A 167 9.64 -2.49 11.77
C ASP A 167 9.25 -2.54 10.29
N PHE A 168 9.78 -1.61 9.48
CA PHE A 168 9.54 -1.55 8.03
C PHE A 168 10.16 -2.72 7.25
N VAL A 169 10.96 -3.58 7.89
CA VAL A 169 11.31 -4.89 7.31
C VAL A 169 10.05 -5.68 6.93
N GLU A 170 8.98 -5.58 7.72
CA GLU A 170 7.70 -6.25 7.43
C GLU A 170 7.05 -5.73 6.15
N TYR A 171 7.07 -4.41 5.91
CA TYR A 171 6.60 -3.81 4.66
C TYR A 171 7.36 -4.36 3.45
N GLY A 172 8.68 -4.56 3.58
CA GLY A 172 9.50 -5.19 2.55
C GLY A 172 9.12 -6.65 2.29
N GLN A 173 8.79 -7.40 3.34
CA GLN A 173 8.30 -8.78 3.21
C GLN A 173 6.96 -8.85 2.47
N ILE A 174 5.99 -8.02 2.85
CA ILE A 174 4.67 -7.98 2.19
C ILE A 174 4.80 -7.57 0.73
N THR A 175 5.70 -6.63 0.43
CA THR A 175 6.05 -6.26 -0.95
C THR A 175 6.58 -7.45 -1.74
N SER A 176 7.51 -8.22 -1.16
CA SER A 176 8.06 -9.43 -1.81
C SER A 176 6.99 -10.51 -2.01
N GLU A 177 6.08 -10.68 -1.05
CA GLU A 177 4.96 -11.61 -1.15
C GLU A 177 3.98 -11.17 -2.26
N ALA A 178 3.69 -9.88 -2.37
CA ALA A 178 2.88 -9.32 -3.46
C ALA A 178 3.51 -9.57 -4.83
N GLN A 179 4.82 -9.35 -4.94
CA GLN A 179 5.58 -9.64 -6.16
C GLN A 179 5.50 -11.10 -6.57
N GLN A 180 5.67 -12.02 -5.61
CA GLN A 180 5.56 -13.45 -5.84
C GLN A 180 4.14 -13.83 -6.30
N LEU A 181 3.11 -13.27 -5.67
CA LEU A 181 1.71 -13.51 -6.04
C LEU A 181 1.42 -13.05 -7.48
N VAL A 182 1.84 -11.84 -7.86
CA VAL A 182 1.70 -11.34 -9.25
C VAL A 182 2.46 -12.23 -10.23
N GLN A 183 3.70 -12.60 -9.91
CA GLN A 183 4.51 -13.45 -10.78
C GLN A 183 3.87 -14.83 -10.99
N GLN A 184 3.31 -15.43 -9.94
CA GLN A 184 2.70 -16.75 -9.98
C GLN A 184 1.35 -16.74 -10.72
N CYS A 185 0.54 -15.70 -10.51
CA CYS A 185 -0.85 -15.68 -10.98
C CYS A 185 -1.10 -14.82 -12.22
N SER A 186 -0.15 -14.00 -12.68
CA SER A 186 -0.32 -13.21 -13.91
C SER A 186 -0.53 -14.09 -15.14
N SER A 187 0.18 -15.21 -15.25
CA SER A 187 0.05 -16.19 -16.34
C SER A 187 -0.92 -17.33 -16.05
N ALA A 188 -1.68 -17.28 -14.96
CA ALA A 188 -2.71 -18.28 -14.68
C ALA A 188 -4.00 -17.93 -15.43
N ARG A 189 -4.51 -18.86 -16.24
CA ARG A 189 -5.83 -18.70 -16.88
C ARG A 189 -6.95 -18.65 -15.84
N ASP A 190 -6.92 -19.62 -14.92
CA ASP A 190 -7.78 -19.61 -13.75
C ASP A 190 -7.16 -18.72 -12.67
N PHE A 191 -7.33 -17.41 -12.88
CA PHE A 191 -6.81 -16.36 -12.01
C PHE A 191 -7.33 -16.50 -10.58
N GLU A 192 -8.63 -16.72 -10.42
CA GLU A 192 -9.27 -16.80 -9.11
C GLU A 192 -8.74 -17.98 -8.31
N SER A 193 -8.68 -19.18 -8.91
CA SER A 193 -8.11 -20.35 -8.22
C SER A 193 -6.65 -20.15 -7.85
N CYS A 194 -5.85 -19.52 -8.71
CA CYS A 194 -4.44 -19.24 -8.41
C CYS A 194 -4.28 -18.32 -7.19
N VAL A 195 -5.03 -17.21 -7.16
CA VAL A 195 -5.00 -16.27 -6.03
C VAL A 195 -5.47 -16.96 -4.75
N GLN A 196 -6.58 -17.71 -4.80
CA GLN A 196 -7.09 -18.43 -3.62
C GLN A 196 -6.07 -19.45 -3.10
N GLN A 197 -5.39 -20.19 -3.98
CA GLN A 197 -4.36 -21.13 -3.58
C GLN A 197 -3.19 -20.43 -2.85
N PHE A 198 -2.77 -19.24 -3.32
CA PHE A 198 -1.77 -18.45 -2.62
C PHE A 198 -2.26 -17.99 -1.24
N LEU A 199 -3.49 -17.47 -1.16
CA LEU A 199 -4.08 -16.99 0.10
C LEU A 199 -4.19 -18.11 1.16
N LEU A 200 -4.48 -19.35 0.74
CA LEU A 200 -4.48 -20.51 1.65
C LEU A 200 -3.12 -20.77 2.31
N THR A 201 -2.01 -20.35 1.68
CA THR A 201 -0.66 -20.48 2.24
C THR A 201 -0.24 -19.29 3.12
N LYS A 202 -1.04 -18.21 3.13
CA LYS A 202 -0.74 -16.93 3.77
C LYS A 202 -1.93 -16.47 4.62
N SER A 203 -2.04 -17.00 5.84
CA SER A 203 -3.20 -16.75 6.72
C SER A 203 -3.42 -15.27 7.10
N HIS A 204 -2.39 -14.44 7.00
CA HIS A 204 -2.47 -13.00 7.25
C HIS A 204 -2.97 -12.19 6.04
N TRP A 205 -3.07 -12.81 4.87
CA TRP A 205 -3.62 -12.21 3.65
C TRP A 205 -5.10 -12.52 3.51
N LYS A 206 -5.87 -11.49 3.11
CA LYS A 206 -7.29 -11.59 2.80
C LYS A 206 -7.54 -10.87 1.47
N SER A 207 -8.45 -11.40 0.66
CA SER A 207 -8.95 -10.68 -0.50
C SER A 207 -9.92 -9.57 -0.05
N GLY A 208 -9.91 -8.44 -0.75
CA GLY A 208 -10.82 -7.32 -0.50
C GLY A 208 -10.39 -6.41 0.66
N ALA A 209 -11.38 -5.85 1.36
CA ALA A 209 -11.19 -4.88 2.42
C ALA A 209 -10.91 -5.54 3.78
N CYS A 210 -10.19 -4.84 4.67
CA CYS A 210 -9.94 -5.36 6.02
C CYS A 210 -11.16 -5.39 6.95
N SER A 211 -12.26 -4.73 6.57
CA SER A 211 -13.52 -4.69 7.34
C SER A 211 -14.39 -5.94 7.14
N GLY A 212 -14.03 -6.84 6.22
CA GLY A 212 -14.83 -8.04 5.91
C GLY A 212 -16.03 -7.78 5.02
N GLU A 213 -16.17 -6.56 4.48
CA GLU A 213 -17.13 -6.29 3.40
C GLU A 213 -16.65 -6.93 2.10
N GLU A 214 -17.60 -7.49 1.34
CA GLU A 214 -17.37 -8.30 0.15
C GLU A 214 -16.38 -7.67 -0.83
N SER A 215 -15.64 -8.55 -1.52
CA SER A 215 -14.70 -8.21 -2.58
C SER A 215 -15.29 -7.12 -3.47
N LEU A 216 -14.78 -5.89 -3.34
CA LEU A 216 -14.99 -4.85 -4.33
C LEU A 216 -14.40 -5.39 -5.63
N LEU A 217 -15.23 -6.05 -6.42
CA LEU A 217 -14.89 -6.51 -7.75
C LEU A 217 -14.41 -5.28 -8.51
N SER A 218 -13.11 -5.24 -8.74
CA SER A 218 -12.53 -4.22 -9.60
C SER A 218 -13.26 -4.26 -10.94
N ALA A 219 -13.56 -3.08 -11.51
CA ALA A 219 -14.05 -3.00 -12.87
C ALA A 219 -13.06 -3.61 -13.89
N GLN A 220 -11.81 -3.86 -13.49
CA GLN A 220 -10.81 -4.55 -14.28
C GLN A 220 -10.75 -6.05 -13.91
N PRO A 221 -10.87 -6.96 -14.89
CA PRO A 221 -11.04 -8.40 -14.65
C PRO A 221 -9.84 -9.09 -13.98
N ARG A 222 -8.65 -8.45 -13.99
CA ARG A 222 -7.42 -9.01 -13.39
C ARG A 222 -6.75 -8.05 -12.41
N ALA A 223 -7.46 -7.06 -11.88
CA ALA A 223 -6.96 -6.28 -10.74
C ALA A 223 -7.74 -6.66 -9.48
N GLN A 224 -7.04 -6.98 -8.41
CA GLN A 224 -7.65 -7.47 -7.17
C GLN A 224 -7.11 -6.69 -5.97
N SER A 225 -8.02 -6.34 -5.05
CA SER A 225 -7.68 -5.69 -3.79
C SER A 225 -7.37 -6.71 -2.71
N PHE A 226 -6.43 -6.37 -1.82
CA PHE A 226 -5.97 -7.20 -0.72
C PHE A 226 -5.91 -6.40 0.58
N CYS A 227 -6.19 -7.11 1.66
CA CYS A 227 -5.91 -6.71 3.02
C CYS A 227 -4.87 -7.65 3.62
N VAL A 228 -3.81 -7.11 4.18
CA VAL A 228 -2.81 -7.89 4.93
C VAL A 228 -2.82 -7.44 6.38
N GLU A 229 -3.03 -8.37 7.31
CA GLU A 229 -2.93 -8.10 8.74
C GLU A 229 -1.49 -8.28 9.21
N SER A 230 -0.91 -7.21 9.75
CA SER A 230 0.42 -7.23 10.34
C SER A 230 0.49 -8.17 11.54
N LEU A 231 1.65 -8.79 11.75
CA LEU A 231 1.97 -9.46 13.01
C LEU A 231 2.25 -8.45 14.14
N SER A 232 2.48 -7.19 13.77
CA SER A 232 2.69 -6.07 14.67
C SER A 232 1.36 -5.37 14.96
N SER A 233 1.22 -4.92 16.20
CA SER A 233 0.06 -4.14 16.65
C SER A 233 0.52 -2.78 17.16
N VAL A 234 -0.26 -1.76 16.87
CA VAL A 234 -0.06 -0.38 17.34
C VAL A 234 -1.24 0.03 18.21
N PHE A 235 -1.07 1.05 19.05
CA PHE A 235 -2.23 1.57 19.78
C PHE A 235 -3.04 2.47 18.84
N GLY A 236 -4.34 2.16 18.72
CA GLY A 236 -5.28 3.01 17.99
C GLY A 236 -5.68 4.25 18.79
N SER A 237 -6.51 5.10 18.18
CA SER A 237 -7.03 6.33 18.79
C SER A 237 -7.77 6.12 20.12
N SER A 238 -8.32 4.92 20.35
CA SER A 238 -8.99 4.52 21.60
C SER A 238 -8.03 4.05 22.70
N GLY A 239 -6.72 4.01 22.46
CA GLY A 239 -5.74 3.43 23.38
C GLY A 239 -5.78 1.90 23.46
N GLN A 240 -6.49 1.23 22.55
CA GLN A 240 -6.46 -0.22 22.42
C GLN A 240 -5.40 -0.65 21.41
N LEU A 241 -4.77 -1.80 21.66
CA LEU A 241 -3.87 -2.43 20.71
C LEU A 241 -4.68 -2.94 19.52
N VAL A 242 -4.39 -2.44 18.32
CA VAL A 242 -5.03 -2.86 17.07
C VAL A 242 -3.97 -3.38 16.10
N PRO A 243 -4.25 -4.46 15.35
CA PRO A 243 -3.32 -4.94 14.33
C PRO A 243 -3.16 -3.88 13.26
N LEU A 244 -1.92 -3.64 12.83
CA LEU A 244 -1.67 -2.81 11.66
C LEU A 244 -2.20 -3.54 10.42
N ARG A 245 -2.79 -2.81 9.48
CA ARG A 245 -3.48 -3.37 8.33
C ARG A 245 -2.99 -2.66 7.08
N TYR A 246 -2.52 -3.42 6.10
CA TYR A 246 -2.11 -2.92 4.79
C TYR A 246 -3.26 -3.11 3.81
N GLN A 247 -3.60 -2.06 3.07
CA GLN A 247 -4.62 -2.11 2.02
C GLN A 247 -4.04 -1.65 0.70
N PHE A 248 -4.10 -2.51 -0.30
CA PHE A 248 -3.56 -2.25 -1.63
C PHE A 248 -4.26 -3.09 -2.69
N SER A 249 -4.06 -2.73 -3.96
CA SER A 249 -4.49 -3.52 -5.10
C SER A 249 -3.29 -3.98 -5.92
N LEU A 250 -3.42 -5.13 -6.56
CA LEU A 250 -2.44 -5.69 -7.49
C LEU A 250 -3.08 -5.89 -8.86
N ASP A 251 -2.32 -5.60 -9.91
CA ASP A 251 -2.68 -5.85 -11.30
C ASP A 251 -2.01 -7.14 -11.79
N PHE A 252 -2.81 -8.10 -12.23
CA PHE A 252 -2.38 -9.40 -12.74
C PHE A 252 -2.52 -9.51 -14.25
N THR A 253 -2.68 -8.38 -14.95
CA THR A 253 -2.68 -8.34 -16.41
C THR A 253 -1.35 -8.87 -16.92
N SER A 254 -1.39 -10.01 -17.62
CA SER A 254 -0.20 -10.65 -18.17
C SER A 254 0.45 -9.75 -19.22
N ALA A 255 1.78 -9.67 -19.20
CA ALA A 255 2.55 -8.97 -20.23
C ALA A 255 2.56 -9.71 -21.58
N GLN A 256 2.15 -10.98 -21.60
CA GLN A 256 1.98 -11.81 -22.79
C GLN A 256 0.52 -12.25 -22.89
N PRO A 257 -0.14 -12.14 -24.05
CA PRO A 257 -1.49 -12.64 -24.20
C PRO A 257 -1.52 -14.16 -24.04
N PHE A 258 -2.61 -14.69 -23.50
CA PHE A 258 -2.79 -16.13 -23.39
C PHE A 258 -2.94 -16.74 -24.78
N ALA A 259 -2.30 -17.89 -25.01
CA ALA A 259 -2.52 -18.66 -26.24
C ALA A 259 -4.02 -18.98 -26.40
N VAL A 260 -4.55 -19.07 -27.62
CA VAL A 260 -5.96 -19.46 -27.77
C VAL A 260 -6.05 -20.98 -27.69
N GLN A 261 -6.84 -21.49 -26.74
CA GLN A 261 -7.03 -22.92 -26.51
C GLN A 261 -8.39 -23.40 -26.99
N LYS A 262 -8.54 -24.73 -27.13
CA LYS A 262 -9.81 -25.36 -27.54
C LYS A 262 -10.38 -24.79 -28.85
N VAL A 263 -9.48 -24.47 -29.78
CA VAL A 263 -9.87 -24.14 -31.15
C VAL A 263 -10.54 -25.37 -31.74
N ALA A 264 -11.76 -25.20 -32.23
CA ALA A 264 -12.51 -26.22 -32.95
C ALA A 264 -12.82 -25.68 -34.35
N VAL A 265 -12.74 -26.57 -35.34
CA VAL A 265 -12.97 -26.24 -36.74
C VAL A 265 -14.05 -27.15 -37.27
N HIS A 266 -15.06 -26.57 -37.90
CA HIS A 266 -16.17 -27.29 -38.49
C HIS A 266 -16.32 -26.88 -39.95
N LYS A 267 -16.15 -27.82 -40.88
CA LYS A 267 -16.46 -27.59 -42.28
C LYS A 267 -17.97 -27.43 -42.46
N LEU A 268 -18.42 -26.27 -42.95
CA LEU A 268 -19.83 -25.96 -43.21
C LEU A 268 -20.25 -26.34 -44.63
N GLU A 269 -19.43 -25.95 -45.61
CA GLU A 269 -19.63 -26.21 -47.04
C GLU A 269 -18.28 -26.55 -47.69
N LEU A 270 -18.21 -26.67 -49.02
CA LEU A 270 -17.02 -27.11 -49.75
C LEU A 270 -15.76 -26.30 -49.41
N THR A 271 -15.89 -24.98 -49.21
CA THR A 271 -14.76 -24.06 -48.96
C THR A 271 -14.96 -23.16 -47.73
N ASN A 272 -15.97 -23.46 -46.90
CA ASN A 272 -16.34 -22.64 -45.75
C ASN A 272 -16.08 -23.39 -44.45
N TYR A 273 -15.34 -22.77 -43.55
CA TYR A 273 -14.99 -23.33 -42.25
C TYR A 273 -15.48 -22.41 -41.13
N GLU A 274 -16.12 -22.97 -40.11
CA GLU A 274 -16.43 -22.28 -38.87
C GLU A 274 -15.36 -22.61 -37.83
N ILE A 275 -14.67 -21.56 -37.38
CA ILE A 275 -13.66 -21.66 -36.32
C ILE A 275 -14.28 -21.14 -35.03
N THR A 276 -14.30 -21.97 -34.00
CA THR A 276 -14.79 -21.60 -32.66
C THR A 276 -13.72 -21.76 -31.60
N PHE A 277 -13.74 -20.88 -30.61
CA PHE A 277 -12.81 -20.89 -29.47
C PHE A 277 -13.36 -20.06 -28.30
N PRO A 278 -12.88 -20.21 -27.06
CA PRO A 278 -13.34 -19.42 -25.92
C PRO A 278 -13.10 -17.91 -26.11
N PHE A 279 -14.07 -17.08 -25.76
CA PHE A 279 -13.93 -15.62 -25.79
C PHE A 279 -13.10 -15.12 -24.60
N GLU A 280 -12.14 -14.23 -24.86
CA GLU A 280 -11.33 -13.58 -23.84
C GLU A 280 -11.55 -12.05 -23.90
N PRO A 281 -12.19 -11.43 -22.87
CA PRO A 281 -12.55 -10.02 -22.90
C PRO A 281 -11.37 -9.04 -22.97
N SER A 282 -10.17 -9.46 -22.57
CA SER A 282 -8.98 -8.60 -22.55
C SER A 282 -8.25 -8.53 -23.90
N VAL A 283 -8.64 -9.32 -24.90
CA VAL A 283 -7.94 -9.41 -26.19
C VAL A 283 -8.36 -8.26 -27.11
N GLU A 284 -7.40 -7.55 -27.69
CA GLU A 284 -7.65 -6.42 -28.61
C GLU A 284 -7.97 -6.89 -30.04
N GLU A 285 -7.28 -7.95 -30.48
CA GLU A 285 -7.36 -8.49 -31.84
C GLU A 285 -7.09 -9.99 -31.83
N PHE A 286 -7.75 -10.74 -32.72
CA PHE A 286 -7.49 -12.15 -32.95
C PHE A 286 -6.90 -12.32 -34.35
N THR A 287 -6.01 -13.29 -34.51
CA THR A 287 -5.48 -13.69 -35.82
C THR A 287 -5.70 -15.18 -36.03
N LEU A 288 -6.41 -15.52 -37.09
CA LEU A 288 -6.58 -16.88 -37.59
C LEU A 288 -5.50 -17.16 -38.64
N TYR A 289 -4.67 -18.16 -38.38
CA TYR A 289 -3.73 -18.74 -39.34
C TYR A 289 -4.34 -20.00 -39.94
N PHE A 290 -4.16 -20.20 -41.25
CA PHE A 290 -4.55 -21.41 -41.93
C PHE A 290 -3.53 -21.83 -42.99
N THR A 291 -3.38 -23.14 -43.18
CA THR A 291 -2.32 -23.74 -44.00
C THR A 291 -2.75 -25.10 -44.52
N ASN A 292 -2.20 -25.53 -45.66
CA ASN A 292 -2.26 -26.93 -46.13
C ASN A 292 -1.01 -27.74 -45.74
N TYR A 293 -0.07 -27.16 -44.97
CA TYR A 293 1.18 -27.83 -44.61
C TYR A 293 1.01 -28.66 -43.33
N ASN A 294 0.87 -29.98 -43.49
CA ASN A 294 0.74 -30.95 -42.39
C ASN A 294 1.92 -30.95 -41.39
N GLY A 295 3.09 -30.42 -41.78
CA GLY A 295 4.24 -30.32 -40.87
C GLY A 295 4.03 -29.37 -39.68
N LEU A 296 2.96 -28.58 -39.66
CA LEU A 296 2.60 -27.71 -38.54
C LEU A 296 1.64 -28.33 -37.54
N VAL A 297 1.15 -29.56 -37.78
CA VAL A 297 0.35 -30.30 -36.79
C VAL A 297 1.19 -30.51 -35.53
N GLY A 298 0.69 -30.00 -34.40
CA GLY A 298 1.41 -30.03 -33.12
C GLY A 298 2.50 -28.96 -32.95
N TYR A 299 2.65 -28.02 -33.89
CA TYR A 299 3.54 -26.87 -33.70
C TYR A 299 3.07 -26.02 -32.53
N GLN A 300 4.02 -25.63 -31.66
CA GLN A 300 3.84 -24.70 -30.57
C GLN A 300 4.92 -23.63 -30.64
N GLY A 301 4.54 -22.35 -30.60
CA GLY A 301 5.52 -21.25 -30.66
C GLY A 301 4.97 -19.97 -31.29
N SER A 302 5.88 -19.07 -31.67
CA SER A 302 5.49 -17.80 -32.30
C SER A 302 5.13 -18.03 -33.76
N ALA A 303 4.04 -17.39 -34.23
CA ALA A 303 3.71 -17.38 -35.65
C ALA A 303 4.87 -16.86 -36.53
N SER A 304 5.71 -15.96 -35.98
CA SER A 304 6.86 -15.41 -36.70
C SER A 304 8.00 -16.41 -36.93
N ASP A 305 8.05 -17.52 -36.20
CA ASP A 305 9.05 -18.57 -36.35
C ASP A 305 8.68 -19.59 -37.45
N ILE A 306 7.46 -19.51 -37.99
CA ILE A 306 6.97 -20.44 -39.01
C ILE A 306 7.55 -20.07 -40.37
N ILE A 307 8.30 -21.00 -40.96
CA ILE A 307 8.88 -20.86 -42.31
C ILE A 307 8.21 -21.87 -43.23
N ILE A 308 7.43 -21.39 -44.22
CA ILE A 308 6.81 -22.24 -45.25
C ILE A 308 7.52 -22.07 -46.58
N LEU A 309 7.91 -23.18 -47.20
CA LEU A 309 8.49 -23.23 -48.54
C LEU A 309 7.36 -23.28 -49.59
N SER A 310 6.96 -22.11 -50.11
CA SER A 310 5.87 -22.00 -51.11
C SER A 310 6.13 -22.76 -52.42
N GLY A 311 7.40 -23.03 -52.75
CA GLY A 311 7.78 -23.79 -53.96
C GLY A 311 7.32 -25.25 -53.97
N ALA A 312 6.87 -25.79 -52.84
CA ALA A 312 6.31 -27.14 -52.72
C ALA A 312 4.77 -27.20 -52.80
N GLY A 313 4.10 -26.09 -53.14
CA GLY A 313 2.63 -26.00 -53.15
C GLY A 313 2.00 -25.79 -51.76
N ASN A 314 2.82 -25.63 -50.72
CA ASN A 314 2.38 -25.30 -49.36
C ASN A 314 2.17 -23.79 -49.20
N PHE A 315 1.20 -23.38 -48.38
CA PHE A 315 0.98 -21.98 -48.03
C PHE A 315 0.69 -21.80 -46.53
N LEU A 316 0.97 -20.60 -46.01
CA LEU A 316 0.46 -20.10 -44.74
C LEU A 316 -0.20 -18.77 -45.05
N ASP A 317 -1.46 -18.62 -44.68
CA ASP A 317 -2.19 -17.36 -44.82
C ASP A 317 -2.87 -17.03 -43.49
N LYS A 318 -3.29 -15.78 -43.33
CA LYS A 318 -3.90 -15.30 -42.09
C LYS A 318 -4.96 -14.24 -42.30
N VAL A 319 -5.94 -14.23 -41.38
CA VAL A 319 -6.94 -13.17 -41.28
C VAL A 319 -7.00 -12.68 -39.85
N SER A 320 -7.06 -11.37 -39.67
CA SER A 320 -7.13 -10.74 -38.35
C SER A 320 -8.37 -9.87 -38.21
N TRP A 321 -8.91 -9.81 -36.99
CA TRP A 321 -10.04 -8.94 -36.67
C TRP A 321 -9.92 -8.39 -35.24
N LYS A 322 -10.32 -7.12 -35.09
CA LYS A 322 -10.36 -6.45 -33.80
C LYS A 322 -11.57 -6.90 -32.99
N GLN A 323 -11.44 -6.91 -31.66
CA GLN A 323 -12.51 -7.24 -30.74
C GLN A 323 -13.73 -6.33 -30.91
N GLU A 324 -13.52 -5.05 -31.22
CA GLU A 324 -14.58 -4.05 -31.48
C GLU A 324 -15.42 -4.39 -32.73
N ALA A 325 -14.90 -5.20 -33.65
CA ALA A 325 -15.60 -5.62 -34.87
C ALA A 325 -16.41 -6.90 -34.67
N VAL A 326 -16.38 -7.49 -33.47
CA VAL A 326 -17.11 -8.72 -33.14
C VAL A 326 -18.60 -8.42 -32.99
N LEU A 327 -19.42 -9.14 -33.74
CA LEU A 327 -20.87 -9.01 -33.74
C LEU A 327 -21.50 -9.87 -32.63
N PRO A 328 -22.67 -9.49 -32.08
CA PRO A 328 -23.46 -10.40 -31.25
C PRO A 328 -23.83 -11.66 -32.03
N CYS A 329 -23.99 -12.80 -31.34
CA CYS A 329 -24.37 -14.05 -31.97
C CYS A 329 -25.62 -13.91 -32.85
N ALA A 330 -25.53 -14.40 -34.09
CA ALA A 330 -26.62 -14.40 -35.04
C ALA A 330 -27.01 -15.85 -35.41
N SER A 331 -28.29 -16.06 -35.73
CA SER A 331 -28.78 -17.35 -36.23
C SER A 331 -28.22 -17.69 -37.62
N GLN A 332 -27.88 -16.68 -38.41
CA GLN A 332 -27.15 -16.79 -39.67
C GLN A 332 -25.87 -15.99 -39.56
N LYS A 333 -24.73 -16.66 -39.75
CA LYS A 333 -23.40 -16.07 -39.67
C LYS A 333 -22.87 -15.84 -41.08
N GLU A 334 -22.39 -14.63 -41.33
CA GLU A 334 -21.82 -14.20 -42.61
C GLU A 334 -20.33 -14.56 -42.69
N ALA A 335 -19.87 -14.90 -43.90
CA ALA A 335 -18.46 -15.13 -44.18
C ALA A 335 -17.61 -13.88 -43.89
N GLY A 336 -16.42 -14.09 -43.31
CA GLY A 336 -15.49 -13.01 -42.96
C GLY A 336 -15.88 -12.19 -41.73
N LYS A 337 -16.87 -12.64 -40.95
CA LYS A 337 -17.33 -11.97 -39.72
C LYS A 337 -17.07 -12.83 -38.49
N ALA A 338 -16.75 -12.17 -37.40
CA ALA A 338 -16.59 -12.77 -36.08
C ALA A 338 -17.84 -12.49 -35.22
N TYR A 339 -18.26 -13.49 -34.48
CA TYR A 339 -19.45 -13.48 -33.64
C TYR A 339 -19.10 -13.90 -32.21
N HIS A 340 -19.66 -13.21 -31.21
CA HIS A 340 -19.61 -13.62 -29.82
C HIS A 340 -20.89 -14.35 -29.45
N CYS A 341 -20.79 -15.66 -29.24
CA CYS A 341 -21.86 -16.58 -28.89
C CYS A 341 -21.64 -17.14 -27.48
N ASP A 342 -22.36 -16.56 -26.51
CA ASP A 342 -22.28 -16.86 -25.08
C ASP A 342 -20.88 -16.72 -24.46
N THR A 343 -20.09 -17.79 -24.50
CA THR A 343 -18.71 -17.84 -23.95
C THR A 343 -17.67 -18.14 -25.04
N GLN A 344 -18.11 -18.20 -26.29
CA GLN A 344 -17.30 -18.60 -27.43
C GLN A 344 -17.31 -17.52 -28.50
N MET A 345 -16.16 -17.40 -29.15
CA MET A 345 -16.01 -16.76 -30.44
C MET A 345 -16.33 -17.76 -31.54
N SER A 346 -16.92 -17.26 -32.63
CA SER A 346 -17.16 -17.99 -33.87
C SER A 346 -16.78 -17.12 -35.05
N TYR A 347 -15.98 -17.64 -35.97
CA TYR A 347 -15.56 -16.95 -37.19
C TYR A 347 -15.79 -17.84 -38.41
N ILE A 348 -16.42 -17.29 -39.45
CA ILE A 348 -16.67 -18.01 -40.70
C ILE A 348 -15.59 -17.64 -41.70
N LEU A 349 -14.66 -18.57 -41.96
CA LEU A 349 -13.60 -18.41 -42.95
C LEU A 349 -14.10 -18.83 -44.33
N THR A 350 -13.88 -17.95 -45.31
CA THR A 350 -13.95 -18.23 -46.74
C THR A 350 -12.68 -17.69 -47.38
N SER A 351 -11.96 -18.51 -48.13
CA SER A 351 -10.73 -18.10 -48.82
C SER A 351 -10.61 -18.82 -50.16
N PRO A 352 -10.13 -18.15 -51.23
CA PRO A 352 -9.89 -18.77 -52.53
C PRO A 352 -8.75 -19.79 -52.52
N LEU A 353 -7.94 -19.85 -51.45
CA LEU A 353 -6.89 -20.85 -51.27
C LEU A 353 -7.43 -22.20 -50.78
N LEU A 354 -8.69 -22.23 -50.34
CA LEU A 354 -9.36 -23.43 -49.86
C LEU A 354 -10.03 -24.14 -51.04
N VAL A 355 -9.59 -25.35 -51.31
CA VAL A 355 -10.01 -26.23 -52.39
C VAL A 355 -10.70 -27.43 -51.75
N ASP A 356 -11.84 -27.82 -52.32
CA ASP A 356 -12.57 -28.96 -51.79
C ASP A 356 -11.78 -30.27 -51.95
N GLY A 357 -11.79 -31.10 -50.90
CA GLY A 357 -11.09 -32.38 -50.85
C GLY A 357 -9.65 -32.33 -50.33
N GLU A 358 -9.10 -31.16 -50.04
CA GLU A 358 -7.77 -30.98 -49.45
C GLU A 358 -7.83 -30.86 -47.92
N ASP A 359 -6.73 -31.23 -47.25
CA ASP A 359 -6.58 -31.10 -45.80
C ASP A 359 -6.02 -29.73 -45.42
N TYR A 360 -6.66 -29.08 -44.44
CA TYR A 360 -6.26 -27.77 -43.93
C TYR A 360 -6.11 -27.80 -42.41
N PHE A 361 -5.21 -26.96 -41.92
CA PHE A 361 -4.90 -26.82 -40.50
C PHE A 361 -5.02 -25.37 -40.07
N PHE A 362 -5.57 -25.15 -38.89
CA PHE A 362 -5.98 -23.84 -38.40
C PHE A 362 -5.41 -23.57 -37.01
N ALA A 363 -4.92 -22.37 -36.78
CA ALA A 363 -4.48 -21.91 -35.47
C ALA A 363 -5.03 -20.51 -35.20
N VAL A 364 -5.34 -20.21 -33.95
CA VAL A 364 -5.77 -18.85 -33.55
C VAL A 364 -4.78 -18.31 -32.54
N THR A 365 -4.39 -17.06 -32.72
CA THR A 365 -3.65 -16.27 -31.74
C THR A 365 -4.48 -15.06 -31.33
N SER A 366 -4.09 -14.47 -30.21
CA SER A 366 -4.68 -13.28 -29.62
C SER A 366 -3.61 -12.21 -29.49
N ILE A 367 -4.00 -10.95 -29.64
CA ILE A 367 -3.13 -9.79 -29.50
C ILE A 367 -3.62 -8.96 -28.32
N HIS A 368 -2.70 -8.61 -27.43
CA HIS A 368 -2.95 -7.76 -26.27
C HIS A 368 -1.75 -6.84 -26.06
N ASN A 369 -1.98 -5.53 -25.93
CA ASN A 369 -0.96 -4.49 -25.89
C ASN A 369 0.05 -4.61 -27.04
N GLY A 370 -0.44 -4.92 -28.26
CA GLY A 370 0.38 -5.07 -29.46
C GLY A 370 1.32 -6.29 -29.49
N LYS A 371 1.24 -7.21 -28.53
CA LYS A 371 1.97 -8.48 -28.54
C LYS A 371 1.03 -9.61 -28.94
N GLU A 372 1.50 -10.53 -29.76
CA GLU A 372 0.76 -11.72 -30.19
C GLU A 372 1.08 -12.93 -29.30
N SER A 373 0.06 -13.71 -28.95
CA SER A 373 0.24 -14.94 -28.18
C SER A 373 0.86 -16.06 -29.01
N PHE A 374 1.42 -17.06 -28.32
CA PHE A 374 1.89 -18.26 -28.99
C PHE A 374 0.72 -19.05 -29.60
N ILE A 375 1.02 -19.72 -30.71
CA ILE A 375 0.18 -20.77 -31.26
C ILE A 375 0.27 -21.97 -30.31
N GLU A 376 -0.87 -22.40 -29.77
CA GLU A 376 -0.95 -23.60 -28.91
C GLU A 376 -0.90 -24.88 -29.75
N GLN A 377 -1.57 -24.87 -30.92
CA GLN A 377 -1.58 -25.96 -31.88
C GLN A 377 -2.25 -25.51 -33.19
N PHE A 378 -1.91 -26.18 -34.28
CA PHE A 378 -2.74 -26.21 -35.49
C PHE A 378 -3.72 -27.40 -35.41
N VAL A 379 -5.01 -27.12 -35.63
CA VAL A 379 -6.12 -28.08 -35.57
C VAL A 379 -6.56 -28.43 -37.00
N PRO A 380 -6.75 -29.71 -37.34
CA PRO A 380 -7.30 -30.10 -38.65
C PRO A 380 -8.75 -29.64 -38.78
N GLY A 381 -9.14 -29.19 -39.97
CA GLY A 381 -10.50 -28.70 -40.26
C GLY A 381 -11.43 -29.65 -40.97
#